data_AF-A0AAU8DWT0-F1
#
_entry.id   AF-A0AAU8DWT0-F1
#
_cell.length_a   1.000
_cell.length_b   1.000
_cell.length_c   1.000
_cell.angle_alpha   90.00
_cell.angle_beta   90.00
_cell.angle_gamma   90.00
#
_symmetry.space_group_name_H-M   'P 1'
#
loop_
_entity.id
_entity.type
_entity.pdbx_description
1 polymer ?
#
loop_
_entity_poly.entity_id
_entity_poly.type
_entity_poly.pdbx_seq_one_letter_code
_entity_poly.pdbx_strand_id
1 'polypeptide(L)'
;MSCWIRLGIEPTADEALIRSAYRARLPEHHPETDAEGFQALREAYESAIRLTRDDEVGLEEEAFDDVEVPQTIVDFYALLESPERRYNLEAWRAFVRSLDQLPLNVLDDIRWGLFHGLVDAGPLSHRCVNLLAQRMAWDQQLRDLEFDQARQVEVILNRIKDPDPFDTSLMDEWPVHAQIEALWYARKLDYLFEHRSLNEYKYFACQHTCLPLPAEDAFIKRLLVQFTQAGIGNEAWLQLCVEQNRQAPRDVDWLYLLACQYHLLGLEDQALTCWIRLWQEHRHPKAESRLLEICSRRQPDFLPLLIQAFDRLENFRDWSQDLDDVTQEYGSPSQRPETLARWLGFGQLRLQGLAAAFLGWRMTGDELPLLALLLAEHEDSRLQHLYRHAWALHRADAGLLQQILDEAHPIDSLESLVFSGFRYQAEQQLCWLTQAPLPLAMKAFLDSRLPDPQLPEVLKTGEPHQVCRLWLSRMRVYSGCALERIEQFFALEDLNAAAKLQSLSLLAKLGRQGVVLPVIAQGEAAWRWHVQTMFLLALLDQPDVG
;
A
#
# COMPACT_ATOMS: atom_id res chain seq x y z
N MET A 1 -15.44 1.14 -48.41
CA MET A 1 -15.17 1.02 -49.87
C MET A 1 -15.00 -0.45 -50.18
N SER A 2 -15.60 -0.97 -51.25
CA SER A 2 -15.41 -2.38 -51.62
C SER A 2 -13.94 -2.64 -52.01
N CYS A 3 -13.44 -3.84 -51.71
CA CYS A 3 -12.07 -4.27 -52.02
C CYS A 3 -11.73 -4.09 -53.52
N TRP A 4 -12.71 -4.30 -54.41
CA TRP A 4 -12.61 -4.13 -55.86
C TRP A 4 -12.26 -2.69 -56.30
N ILE A 5 -12.87 -1.68 -55.69
CA ILE A 5 -12.59 -0.26 -55.97
C ILE A 5 -11.14 0.08 -55.58
N ARG A 6 -10.66 -0.49 -54.47
CA ARG A 6 -9.28 -0.29 -53.99
C ARG A 6 -8.23 -1.05 -54.82
N LEU A 7 -8.60 -2.16 -55.46
CA LEU A 7 -7.75 -2.85 -56.44
C LEU A 7 -7.87 -2.26 -57.85
N GLY A 8 -8.90 -1.47 -58.13
CA GLY A 8 -9.10 -0.78 -59.41
C GLY A 8 -9.60 -1.70 -60.52
N ILE A 9 -10.24 -2.81 -60.14
CA ILE A 9 -10.78 -3.83 -61.04
C ILE A 9 -12.26 -4.05 -60.74
N GLU A 10 -13.01 -4.56 -61.71
CA GLU A 10 -14.37 -5.05 -61.46
C GLU A 10 -14.33 -6.37 -60.65
N PRO A 11 -15.40 -6.69 -59.89
CA PRO A 11 -15.48 -7.96 -59.16
C PRO A 11 -15.24 -9.16 -60.07
N THR A 12 -14.30 -10.03 -59.70
CA THR A 12 -13.88 -11.18 -60.52
C THR A 12 -13.46 -12.36 -59.64
N ALA A 13 -13.63 -13.57 -60.16
CA ALA A 13 -13.15 -14.81 -59.54
C ALA A 13 -11.76 -15.26 -60.05
N ASP A 14 -11.13 -14.49 -60.95
CA ASP A 14 -9.80 -14.82 -61.48
C ASP A 14 -8.68 -14.37 -60.51
N GLU A 15 -8.14 -15.31 -59.72
CA GLU A 15 -7.03 -15.06 -58.79
C GLU A 15 -5.78 -14.47 -59.48
N ALA A 16 -5.51 -14.84 -60.73
CA ALA A 16 -4.34 -14.33 -61.46
C ALA A 16 -4.51 -12.84 -61.78
N LEU A 17 -5.74 -12.44 -62.12
CA LEU A 17 -6.10 -11.04 -62.37
C LEU A 17 -6.04 -10.21 -61.09
N ILE A 18 -6.56 -10.72 -59.96
CA ILE A 18 -6.48 -10.08 -58.63
C ILE A 18 -5.03 -9.88 -58.19
N ARG A 19 -4.19 -10.91 -58.34
CA ARG A 19 -2.76 -10.84 -57.98
C ARG A 19 -2.00 -9.88 -58.89
N SER A 20 -2.38 -9.79 -60.17
CA SER A 20 -1.77 -8.83 -61.11
C SER A 20 -2.12 -7.39 -60.75
N ALA A 21 -3.38 -7.11 -60.37
CA ALA A 21 -3.86 -5.79 -59.97
C ALA A 21 -3.19 -5.30 -58.68
N TYR A 22 -3.04 -6.20 -57.69
CA TYR A 22 -2.29 -5.90 -56.47
C TYR A 22 -0.81 -5.58 -56.74
N ARG A 23 -0.14 -6.36 -57.61
CA ARG A 23 1.26 -6.12 -57.99
C ARG A 23 1.45 -4.82 -58.77
N ALA A 24 0.49 -4.43 -59.59
CA ALA A 24 0.55 -3.19 -60.37
C ALA A 24 0.45 -1.94 -59.50
N ARG A 25 -0.29 -1.99 -58.38
CA ARG A 25 -0.46 -0.86 -57.43
C ARG A 25 0.54 -0.84 -56.28
N LEU A 26 1.28 -1.92 -56.06
CA LEU A 26 2.33 -2.01 -55.04
C LEU A 26 3.39 -0.88 -55.09
N PRO A 27 3.83 -0.40 -56.28
CA PRO A 27 4.81 0.69 -56.36
C PRO A 27 4.28 2.06 -55.90
N GLU A 28 2.96 2.26 -55.86
CA GLU A 28 2.32 3.53 -55.48
C GLU A 28 2.18 3.68 -53.96
N HIS A 29 2.14 2.57 -53.22
CA HIS A 29 2.00 2.53 -51.76
C HIS A 29 3.18 1.76 -51.14
N HIS A 30 4.34 2.40 -51.04
CA HIS A 30 5.53 1.78 -50.48
C HIS A 30 5.48 1.84 -48.93
N PRO A 31 5.76 0.73 -48.21
CA PRO A 31 5.57 0.66 -46.75
C PRO A 31 6.44 1.64 -45.93
N GLU A 32 7.48 2.23 -46.54
CA GLU A 32 8.33 3.25 -45.90
C GLU A 32 7.80 4.68 -46.07
N THR A 33 6.90 4.93 -47.04
CA THR A 33 6.37 6.28 -47.36
C THR A 33 4.87 6.39 -47.13
N ASP A 34 4.11 5.30 -47.21
CA ASP A 34 2.68 5.25 -46.96
C ASP A 34 2.26 3.91 -46.35
N ALA A 35 2.46 3.78 -45.04
CA ALA A 35 2.17 2.56 -44.29
C ALA A 35 0.66 2.25 -44.21
N GLU A 36 -0.18 3.28 -44.04
CA GLU A 36 -1.63 3.13 -43.99
C GLU A 36 -2.22 2.74 -45.36
N GLY A 37 -1.74 3.34 -46.44
CA GLY A 37 -2.13 2.96 -47.80
C GLY A 37 -1.69 1.55 -48.19
N PHE A 38 -0.50 1.13 -47.78
CA PHE A 38 -0.03 -0.25 -47.98
C PHE A 38 -0.88 -1.27 -47.22
N GLN A 39 -1.21 -0.99 -45.96
CA GLN A 39 -2.07 -1.86 -45.16
C GLN A 39 -3.49 -1.93 -45.74
N ALA A 40 -4.05 -0.79 -46.15
CA ALA A 40 -5.37 -0.72 -46.77
C ALA A 40 -5.44 -1.45 -48.13
N LEU A 41 -4.36 -1.44 -48.92
CA LEU A 41 -4.25 -2.16 -50.19
C LEU A 41 -4.11 -3.67 -49.95
N ARG A 42 -3.33 -4.06 -48.95
CA ARG A 42 -3.16 -5.46 -48.54
C ARG A 42 -4.45 -6.06 -48.00
N GLU A 43 -5.16 -5.34 -47.14
CA GLU A 43 -6.47 -5.75 -46.65
C GLU A 43 -7.49 -5.91 -47.79
N ALA A 44 -7.44 -5.04 -48.80
CA ALA A 44 -8.30 -5.17 -49.98
C ALA A 44 -7.95 -6.41 -50.84
N TYR A 45 -6.66 -6.73 -51.01
CA TYR A 45 -6.22 -7.96 -51.67
C TYR A 45 -6.63 -9.22 -50.90
N GLU A 46 -6.38 -9.26 -49.59
CA GLU A 46 -6.76 -10.39 -48.75
C GLU A 46 -8.27 -10.59 -48.70
N SER A 47 -9.05 -9.49 -48.69
CA SER A 47 -10.51 -9.54 -48.78
C SER A 47 -11.00 -10.00 -50.16
N ALA A 48 -10.35 -9.59 -51.25
CA ALA A 48 -10.70 -10.03 -52.60
C ALA A 48 -10.40 -11.52 -52.81
N ILE A 49 -9.24 -12.00 -52.34
CA ILE A 49 -8.91 -13.44 -52.35
C ILE A 49 -9.87 -14.24 -51.47
N ARG A 50 -10.27 -13.70 -50.30
CA ARG A 50 -11.29 -14.35 -49.47
C ARG A 50 -12.63 -14.42 -50.20
N LEU A 51 -13.08 -13.36 -50.86
CA LEU A 51 -14.31 -13.38 -51.64
C LEU A 51 -14.23 -14.32 -52.84
N THR A 52 -13.08 -14.42 -53.52
CA THR A 52 -12.88 -15.40 -54.60
C THR A 52 -12.91 -16.83 -54.08
N ARG A 53 -12.33 -17.09 -52.91
CA ARG A 53 -12.40 -18.40 -52.26
C ARG A 53 -13.78 -18.69 -51.69
N ASP A 54 -14.49 -17.69 -51.19
CA ASP A 54 -15.88 -17.82 -50.76
C ASP A 54 -16.84 -17.98 -51.96
N ASP A 55 -16.50 -17.42 -53.13
CA ASP A 55 -17.21 -17.63 -54.41
C ASP A 55 -16.81 -18.96 -55.08
N GLU A 56 -15.60 -19.49 -54.89
CA GLU A 56 -15.23 -20.87 -55.24
C GLU A 56 -15.93 -21.87 -54.29
N VAL A 57 -16.06 -21.53 -53.01
CA VAL A 57 -16.93 -22.22 -52.04
C VAL A 57 -18.43 -21.96 -52.33
N GLY A 58 -18.74 -20.98 -53.19
CA GLY A 58 -20.10 -20.57 -53.58
C GLY A 58 -20.53 -21.02 -54.99
N LEU A 59 -19.63 -21.57 -55.80
CA LEU A 59 -19.89 -22.08 -57.15
C LEU A 59 -19.25 -23.45 -57.42
N GLU A 60 -18.71 -24.10 -56.40
CA GLU A 60 -18.73 -25.56 -56.28
C GLU A 60 -19.95 -25.94 -55.44
N GLU A 61 -21.12 -26.00 -56.08
CA GLU A 61 -22.09 -27.06 -55.80
C GLU A 61 -21.43 -28.41 -56.19
N GLU A 62 -20.31 -28.76 -55.56
CA GLU A 62 -20.09 -30.16 -55.23
C GLU A 62 -21.18 -30.47 -54.23
N ALA A 63 -22.11 -31.32 -54.64
CA ALA A 63 -23.10 -31.90 -53.76
C ALA A 63 -22.39 -32.49 -52.52
N PHE A 64 -22.29 -31.72 -51.44
CA PHE A 64 -22.30 -32.24 -50.07
C PHE A 64 -23.74 -32.67 -49.75
N ASP A 65 -24.28 -33.56 -50.57
CA ASP A 65 -25.27 -34.50 -50.11
C ASP A 65 -24.49 -35.59 -49.36
N ASP A 66 -24.83 -35.77 -48.08
CA ASP A 66 -24.38 -36.84 -47.17
C ASP A 66 -22.94 -36.80 -46.61
N VAL A 67 -22.56 -35.72 -45.91
CA VAL A 67 -21.76 -35.92 -44.68
C VAL A 67 -22.72 -35.88 -43.51
N GLU A 68 -23.19 -37.05 -43.08
CA GLU A 68 -23.94 -37.19 -41.83
C GLU A 68 -23.07 -36.67 -40.68
N VAL A 69 -23.34 -35.43 -40.23
CA VAL A 69 -22.75 -34.92 -38.98
C VAL A 69 -23.21 -35.86 -37.88
N PRO A 70 -22.30 -36.52 -37.13
CA PRO A 70 -22.69 -37.46 -36.10
C PRO A 70 -23.67 -36.80 -35.13
N GLN A 71 -24.78 -37.47 -34.79
CA GLN A 71 -25.80 -36.93 -33.88
C GLN A 71 -25.20 -36.41 -32.56
N THR A 72 -24.12 -37.04 -32.09
CA THR A 72 -23.35 -36.60 -30.92
C THR A 72 -22.79 -35.17 -31.04
N ILE A 73 -22.33 -34.77 -32.22
CA ILE A 73 -21.84 -33.41 -32.49
C ILE A 73 -23.02 -32.43 -32.47
N VAL A 74 -24.18 -32.81 -33.03
CA VAL A 74 -25.41 -32.02 -32.97
C VAL A 74 -25.87 -31.83 -31.53
N ASP A 75 -25.87 -32.90 -30.74
CA ASP A 75 -26.23 -32.88 -29.32
C ASP A 75 -25.26 -32.02 -28.50
N PHE A 76 -23.98 -31.99 -28.89
CA PHE A 76 -22.97 -31.12 -28.29
C PHE A 76 -23.24 -29.63 -28.57
N TYR A 77 -23.52 -29.25 -29.82
CA TYR A 77 -23.89 -27.86 -30.12
C TYR A 77 -25.21 -27.46 -29.43
N ALA A 78 -26.19 -28.36 -29.37
CA ALA A 78 -27.44 -28.12 -28.62
C ALA A 78 -27.19 -27.92 -27.11
N LEU A 79 -26.21 -28.61 -26.53
CA LEU A 79 -25.77 -28.39 -25.14
C LEU A 79 -25.18 -26.98 -24.97
N LEU A 80 -24.36 -26.54 -25.93
CA LEU A 80 -23.68 -25.25 -25.90
C LEU A 80 -24.61 -24.06 -26.14
N GLU A 81 -25.64 -24.22 -26.97
CA GLU A 81 -26.62 -23.18 -27.29
C GLU A 81 -27.72 -23.04 -26.24
N SER A 82 -27.89 -24.05 -25.37
CA SER A 82 -28.92 -24.04 -24.33
C SER A 82 -28.45 -23.26 -23.09
N PRO A 83 -29.12 -22.16 -22.71
CA PRO A 83 -28.70 -21.34 -21.57
C PRO A 83 -28.64 -22.13 -20.24
N GLU A 84 -29.64 -22.99 -20.00
CA GLU A 84 -29.78 -23.80 -18.79
C GLU A 84 -28.76 -24.95 -18.70
N ARG A 85 -28.16 -25.34 -19.83
CA ARG A 85 -27.28 -26.53 -19.90
C ARG A 85 -25.83 -26.17 -20.08
N ARG A 86 -25.53 -25.04 -20.73
CA ARG A 86 -24.19 -24.61 -21.13
C ARG A 86 -23.19 -24.58 -19.98
N TYR A 87 -23.59 -24.10 -18.80
CA TYR A 87 -22.74 -24.03 -17.60
C TYR A 87 -23.14 -25.04 -16.51
N ASN A 88 -24.13 -25.88 -16.79
CA ASN A 88 -24.66 -26.83 -15.83
C ASN A 88 -23.83 -28.12 -15.81
N LEU A 89 -23.18 -28.39 -14.68
CA LEU A 89 -22.28 -29.53 -14.55
C LEU A 89 -22.96 -30.89 -14.78
N GLU A 90 -24.22 -31.05 -14.37
CA GLU A 90 -24.95 -32.31 -14.54
C GLU A 90 -25.34 -32.56 -15.99
N ALA A 91 -25.68 -31.51 -16.75
CA ALA A 91 -25.92 -31.63 -18.18
C ALA A 91 -24.66 -32.10 -18.93
N TRP A 92 -23.48 -31.58 -18.57
CA TRP A 92 -22.21 -32.03 -19.13
C TRP A 92 -21.85 -33.46 -18.69
N ARG A 93 -22.16 -33.86 -17.46
CA ARG A 93 -22.01 -35.27 -17.02
C ARG A 93 -22.92 -36.20 -17.81
N ALA A 94 -24.16 -35.79 -18.08
CA ALA A 94 -25.10 -36.58 -18.87
C ALA A 94 -24.59 -36.75 -20.31
N PHE A 95 -24.07 -35.68 -20.92
CA PHE A 95 -23.43 -35.74 -22.23
C PHE A 95 -22.18 -36.65 -22.22
N VAL A 96 -21.30 -36.53 -21.22
CA VAL A 96 -20.13 -37.44 -21.09
C VAL A 96 -20.56 -38.91 -20.98
N ARG A 97 -21.64 -39.20 -20.26
CA ARG A 97 -22.19 -40.57 -20.17
C ARG A 97 -22.79 -41.06 -21.49
N SER A 98 -23.29 -40.20 -22.37
CA SER A 98 -23.72 -40.62 -23.71
C SER A 98 -22.53 -40.95 -24.60
N LEU A 99 -21.39 -40.25 -24.43
CA LEU A 99 -20.13 -40.60 -25.10
C LEU A 99 -19.61 -41.99 -24.69
N ASP A 100 -19.82 -42.40 -23.44
CA ASP A 100 -19.47 -43.76 -22.97
C ASP A 100 -20.20 -44.89 -23.68
N GLN A 101 -21.33 -44.59 -24.32
CA GLN A 101 -22.13 -45.58 -25.03
C GLN A 101 -21.68 -45.75 -26.49
N LEU A 102 -20.77 -44.91 -26.97
CA LEU A 102 -20.29 -44.92 -28.35
C LEU A 102 -19.12 -45.90 -28.54
N PRO A 103 -19.03 -46.55 -29.71
CA PRO A 103 -17.85 -47.33 -30.11
C PRO A 103 -16.56 -46.48 -30.13
N LEU A 104 -15.41 -47.10 -29.81
CA LEU A 104 -14.12 -46.41 -29.73
C LEU A 104 -13.71 -45.72 -31.05
N ASN A 105 -13.97 -46.34 -32.19
CA ASN A 105 -13.67 -45.75 -33.51
C ASN A 105 -14.46 -44.45 -33.74
N VAL A 106 -15.75 -44.43 -33.36
CA VAL A 106 -16.59 -43.23 -33.48
C VAL A 106 -16.10 -42.12 -32.54
N LEU A 107 -15.62 -42.50 -31.34
CA LEU A 107 -15.03 -41.54 -30.40
C LEU A 107 -13.73 -40.92 -30.92
N ASP A 108 -12.89 -41.71 -31.59
CA ASP A 108 -11.66 -41.21 -32.22
C ASP A 108 -11.98 -40.21 -33.34
N ASP A 109 -12.98 -40.52 -34.17
CA ASP A 109 -13.41 -39.67 -35.29
C ASP A 109 -13.95 -38.30 -34.82
N ILE A 110 -14.66 -38.25 -33.69
CA ILE A 110 -15.27 -37.00 -33.18
C ILE A 110 -14.38 -36.24 -32.18
N ARG A 111 -13.27 -36.83 -31.71
CA ARG A 111 -12.45 -36.32 -30.59
C ARG A 111 -12.01 -34.87 -30.78
N TRP A 112 -11.43 -34.57 -31.93
CA TRP A 112 -10.94 -33.23 -32.24
C TRP A 112 -12.05 -32.30 -32.72
N GLY A 113 -13.12 -32.83 -33.31
CA GLY A 113 -14.33 -32.06 -33.62
C GLY A 113 -14.97 -31.45 -32.37
N LEU A 114 -15.07 -32.23 -31.28
CA LEU A 114 -15.52 -31.73 -29.98
C LEU A 114 -14.58 -30.70 -29.38
N PHE A 115 -13.26 -30.84 -29.57
CA PHE A 115 -12.28 -29.85 -29.12
C PHE A 115 -12.44 -28.53 -29.85
N HIS A 116 -12.51 -28.54 -31.18
CA HIS A 116 -12.69 -27.34 -31.99
C HIS A 116 -14.02 -26.65 -31.69
N GLY A 117 -15.11 -27.42 -31.58
CA GLY A 117 -16.40 -26.86 -31.16
C GLY A 117 -16.35 -26.19 -29.78
N LEU A 118 -15.51 -26.71 -28.87
CA LEU A 118 -15.26 -26.10 -27.56
C LEU A 118 -14.51 -24.76 -27.66
N VAL A 119 -13.51 -24.68 -28.54
CA VAL A 119 -12.73 -23.46 -28.78
C VAL A 119 -13.60 -22.39 -29.42
N ASP A 120 -14.44 -22.77 -30.39
CA ASP A 120 -15.32 -21.87 -31.13
C ASP A 120 -16.51 -21.39 -30.28
N ALA A 121 -16.92 -22.17 -29.27
CA ALA A 121 -18.01 -21.83 -28.38
C ALA A 121 -17.73 -20.61 -27.48
N GLY A 122 -16.47 -20.15 -27.38
CA GLY A 122 -16.09 -19.04 -26.50
C GLY A 122 -15.95 -19.45 -25.03
N PRO A 123 -16.08 -18.51 -24.06
CA PRO A 123 -15.91 -18.78 -22.64
C PRO A 123 -16.88 -19.84 -22.11
N LEU A 124 -16.35 -20.94 -21.59
CA LEU A 124 -17.09 -22.01 -20.93
C LEU A 124 -16.54 -22.26 -19.52
N SER A 125 -17.36 -22.83 -18.62
CA SER A 125 -16.91 -23.21 -17.27
C SER A 125 -15.75 -24.19 -17.36
N HIS A 126 -14.64 -23.87 -16.69
CA HIS A 126 -13.48 -24.74 -16.62
C HIS A 126 -13.85 -26.12 -16.05
N ARG A 127 -14.77 -26.18 -15.07
CA ARG A 127 -15.25 -27.46 -14.52
C ARG A 127 -15.94 -28.32 -15.57
N CYS A 128 -16.81 -27.72 -16.38
CA CYS A 128 -17.53 -28.41 -17.44
C CYS A 128 -16.57 -28.90 -18.54
N VAL A 129 -15.65 -28.03 -18.98
CA VAL A 129 -14.64 -28.38 -19.98
C VAL A 129 -13.71 -29.49 -19.49
N ASN A 130 -13.29 -29.44 -18.23
CA ASN A 130 -12.44 -30.48 -17.64
C ASN A 130 -13.09 -31.87 -17.67
N LEU A 131 -14.41 -31.98 -17.48
CA LEU A 131 -15.10 -33.27 -17.58
C LEU A 131 -14.94 -33.88 -18.98
N LEU A 132 -15.17 -33.06 -20.02
CA LEU A 132 -15.03 -33.51 -21.40
C LEU A 132 -13.56 -33.78 -21.75
N ALA A 133 -12.64 -32.91 -21.33
CA ALA A 133 -11.22 -33.06 -21.59
C ALA A 133 -10.62 -34.33 -20.96
N GLN A 134 -11.00 -34.65 -19.71
CA GLN A 134 -10.61 -35.90 -19.05
C GLN A 134 -11.16 -37.11 -19.78
N ARG A 135 -12.43 -37.05 -20.22
CA ARG A 135 -13.05 -38.16 -20.94
C ARG A 135 -12.41 -38.40 -22.32
N MET A 136 -12.06 -37.33 -23.02
CA MET A 136 -11.41 -37.38 -24.33
C MET A 136 -9.89 -37.59 -24.24
N ALA A 137 -9.31 -37.59 -23.04
CA ALA A 137 -7.87 -37.78 -22.80
C ALA A 137 -6.97 -36.93 -23.72
N TRP A 138 -7.35 -35.68 -24.00
CA TRP A 138 -6.65 -34.82 -24.97
C TRP A 138 -5.18 -34.59 -24.59
N ASP A 139 -4.86 -34.60 -23.30
CA ASP A 139 -3.49 -34.50 -22.77
C ASP A 139 -2.59 -35.66 -23.23
N GLN A 140 -3.15 -36.86 -23.37
CA GLN A 140 -2.43 -38.06 -23.80
C GLN A 140 -2.28 -38.14 -25.32
N GLN A 141 -3.11 -37.42 -26.07
CA GLN A 141 -3.16 -37.42 -27.53
C GLN A 141 -2.39 -36.26 -28.17
N LEU A 142 -1.72 -35.41 -27.38
CA LEU A 142 -0.90 -34.30 -27.89
C LEU A 142 0.23 -34.78 -28.83
N ARG A 143 0.66 -36.04 -28.68
CA ARG A 143 1.71 -36.66 -29.51
C ARG A 143 1.25 -36.94 -30.95
N ASP A 144 -0.05 -36.99 -31.17
CA ASP A 144 -0.65 -37.30 -32.47
C ASP A 144 -0.87 -36.03 -33.32
N LEU A 145 -0.58 -34.86 -32.73
CA LEU A 145 -0.70 -33.55 -33.39
C LEU A 145 0.66 -32.99 -33.81
N GLU A 146 0.62 -32.07 -34.78
CA GLU A 146 1.77 -31.24 -35.11
C GLU A 146 2.16 -30.32 -33.95
N PHE A 147 3.45 -29.94 -33.89
CA PHE A 147 4.02 -29.19 -32.75
C PHE A 147 3.24 -27.92 -32.40
N ASP A 148 2.87 -27.11 -33.39
CA ASP A 148 2.15 -25.85 -33.15
C ASP A 148 0.71 -26.08 -32.67
N GLN A 149 0.04 -27.11 -33.19
CA GLN A 149 -1.30 -27.50 -32.78
C GLN A 149 -1.30 -28.09 -31.36
N ALA A 150 -0.35 -28.97 -31.06
CA ALA A 150 -0.15 -29.54 -29.73
C ALA A 150 0.09 -28.43 -28.69
N ARG A 151 0.90 -27.42 -29.02
CA ARG A 151 1.15 -26.26 -28.15
C ARG A 151 -0.12 -25.45 -27.88
N GLN A 152 -0.96 -25.21 -28.89
CA GLN A 152 -2.22 -24.48 -28.71
C GLN A 152 -3.19 -25.24 -27.81
N VAL A 153 -3.32 -26.56 -28.01
CA VAL A 153 -4.16 -27.43 -27.19
C VAL A 153 -3.66 -27.45 -25.75
N GLU A 154 -2.35 -27.60 -25.55
CA GLU A 154 -1.72 -27.61 -24.23
C GLU A 154 -1.98 -26.31 -23.45
N VAL A 155 -1.93 -25.14 -24.11
CA VAL A 155 -2.26 -23.85 -23.46
C VAL A 155 -3.69 -23.84 -22.94
N ILE A 156 -4.64 -24.38 -23.70
CA ILE A 156 -6.05 -24.44 -23.31
C ILE A 156 -6.25 -25.44 -22.17
N LEU A 157 -5.66 -26.64 -22.27
CA LEU A 157 -5.72 -27.68 -21.24
C LEU A 157 -5.07 -27.23 -19.93
N ASN A 158 -4.03 -26.41 -19.98
CA ASN A 158 -3.45 -25.83 -18.78
C ASN A 158 -4.35 -24.75 -18.17
N ARG A 159 -4.95 -23.88 -18.99
CA ARG A 159 -5.87 -22.82 -18.51
C ARG A 159 -7.10 -23.38 -17.79
N ILE A 160 -7.69 -24.47 -18.29
CA ILE A 160 -8.89 -25.05 -17.67
C ILE A 160 -8.60 -25.69 -16.30
N LYS A 161 -7.34 -25.89 -15.90
CA LYS A 161 -6.99 -26.39 -14.56
C LYS A 161 -7.24 -25.35 -13.47
N ASP A 162 -7.22 -24.06 -13.83
CA ASP A 162 -7.50 -22.98 -12.90
C ASP A 162 -9.00 -22.94 -12.53
N PRO A 163 -9.35 -22.54 -11.31
CA PRO A 163 -10.75 -22.41 -10.93
C PRO A 163 -11.47 -21.35 -11.77
N ASP A 164 -12.78 -21.53 -11.96
CA ASP A 164 -13.63 -20.47 -12.51
C ASP A 164 -13.66 -19.24 -11.57
N PRO A 165 -13.85 -18.03 -12.11
CA PRO A 165 -13.83 -16.80 -11.30
C PRO A 165 -14.95 -16.73 -10.26
N PHE A 166 -16.04 -17.46 -10.47
CA PHE A 166 -17.22 -17.55 -9.61
C PHE A 166 -17.98 -18.84 -9.94
N ASP A 167 -19.00 -19.18 -9.16
CA ASP A 167 -19.87 -20.32 -9.48
C ASP A 167 -20.71 -20.03 -10.75
N THR A 168 -20.34 -20.66 -11.87
CA THR A 168 -20.99 -20.42 -13.18
C THR A 168 -22.46 -20.84 -13.22
N SER A 169 -22.92 -21.68 -12.30
CA SER A 169 -24.33 -22.09 -12.21
C SER A 169 -25.27 -20.93 -11.84
N LEU A 170 -24.75 -19.86 -11.24
CA LEU A 170 -25.52 -18.66 -10.92
C LEU A 170 -26.07 -17.93 -12.15
N MET A 171 -25.60 -18.29 -13.35
CA MET A 171 -26.02 -17.70 -14.61
C MET A 171 -26.96 -18.61 -15.41
N ASP A 172 -27.38 -19.78 -14.90
CA ASP A 172 -28.16 -20.78 -15.66
C ASP A 172 -29.46 -20.21 -16.27
N GLU A 173 -30.08 -19.22 -15.63
CA GLU A 173 -31.31 -18.57 -16.10
C GLU A 173 -31.06 -17.39 -17.07
N TRP A 174 -29.80 -17.02 -17.29
CA TRP A 174 -29.45 -15.85 -18.11
C TRP A 174 -29.41 -16.23 -19.60
N PRO A 175 -29.67 -15.27 -20.52
CA PRO A 175 -29.42 -15.49 -21.94
C PRO A 175 -27.95 -15.84 -22.21
N VAL A 176 -27.70 -16.74 -23.18
CA VAL A 176 -26.34 -17.23 -23.51
C VAL A 176 -25.34 -16.10 -23.74
N HIS A 177 -25.74 -15.03 -24.43
CA HIS A 177 -24.86 -13.87 -24.67
C HIS A 177 -24.44 -13.19 -23.36
N ALA A 178 -25.35 -13.05 -22.39
CA ALA A 178 -25.04 -12.45 -21.09
C ALA A 178 -24.08 -13.34 -20.27
N GLN A 179 -24.27 -14.67 -20.33
CA GLN A 179 -23.38 -15.61 -19.67
C GLN A 179 -21.95 -15.55 -20.25
N ILE A 180 -21.84 -15.52 -21.58
CA ILE A 180 -20.58 -15.42 -22.31
C ILE A 180 -19.83 -14.14 -21.94
N GLU A 181 -20.51 -12.99 -22.05
CA GLU A 181 -19.90 -11.68 -21.81
C GLU A 181 -19.50 -11.50 -20.34
N ALA A 182 -20.34 -11.95 -19.38
CA ALA A 182 -20.02 -11.85 -17.96
C ALA A 182 -18.79 -12.69 -17.57
N LEU A 183 -18.71 -13.94 -18.07
CA LEU A 183 -17.57 -14.82 -17.80
C LEU A 183 -16.30 -14.33 -18.50
N TRP A 184 -16.41 -13.84 -19.74
CA TRP A 184 -15.31 -13.20 -20.45
C TRP A 184 -14.77 -12.01 -19.67
N TYR A 185 -15.66 -11.11 -19.23
CA TYR A 185 -15.29 -9.90 -18.51
C TYR A 185 -14.59 -10.22 -17.20
N ALA A 186 -15.13 -11.15 -16.40
CA ALA A 186 -14.52 -11.57 -15.14
C ALA A 186 -13.12 -12.18 -15.33
N ARG A 187 -12.96 -13.10 -16.29
CA ARG A 187 -11.64 -13.67 -16.62
C ARG A 187 -10.67 -12.63 -17.14
N LYS A 188 -11.17 -11.66 -17.91
CA LYS A 188 -10.32 -10.59 -18.45
C LYS A 188 -9.83 -9.68 -17.34
N LEU A 189 -10.67 -9.34 -16.36
CA LEU A 189 -10.26 -8.61 -15.17
C LEU A 189 -9.18 -9.36 -14.38
N ASP A 190 -9.42 -10.64 -14.06
CA ASP A 190 -8.45 -11.44 -13.31
C ASP A 190 -7.10 -11.53 -14.05
N TYR A 191 -7.12 -11.79 -15.37
CA TYR A 191 -5.91 -11.80 -16.20
C TYR A 191 -5.16 -10.46 -16.20
N LEU A 192 -5.87 -9.34 -16.38
CA LEU A 192 -5.27 -8.01 -16.39
C LEU A 192 -4.68 -7.66 -15.02
N PHE A 193 -5.33 -8.08 -13.94
CA PHE A 193 -4.88 -7.82 -12.58
C PHE A 193 -3.59 -8.58 -12.25
N GLU A 194 -3.49 -9.84 -12.68
CA GLU A 194 -2.36 -10.71 -12.37
C GLU A 194 -1.14 -10.47 -13.28
N HIS A 195 -1.36 -10.15 -14.54
CA HIS A 195 -0.30 -10.15 -15.55
C HIS A 195 0.02 -8.78 -16.15
N ARG A 196 -0.77 -7.74 -15.86
CA ARG A 196 -0.61 -6.41 -16.47
C ARG A 196 -0.55 -5.32 -15.41
N SER A 197 -0.31 -4.07 -15.83
CA SER A 197 -0.25 -2.94 -14.91
C SER A 197 -1.66 -2.56 -14.41
N LEU A 198 -1.73 -2.03 -13.18
CA LEU A 198 -2.99 -1.52 -12.62
C LEU A 198 -3.62 -0.39 -13.46
N ASN A 199 -2.83 0.32 -14.26
CA ASN A 199 -3.33 1.34 -15.19
C ASN A 199 -4.10 0.71 -16.36
N GLU A 200 -3.59 -0.39 -16.94
CA GLU A 200 -4.30 -1.12 -18.01
C GLU A 200 -5.57 -1.77 -17.45
N TYR A 201 -5.49 -2.36 -16.25
CA TYR A 201 -6.65 -2.90 -15.54
C TYR A 201 -7.72 -1.82 -15.34
N LYS A 202 -7.33 -0.65 -14.82
CA LYS A 202 -8.23 0.48 -14.59
C LYS A 202 -8.86 0.98 -15.90
N TYR A 203 -8.06 1.09 -16.95
CA TYR A 203 -8.56 1.50 -18.26
C TYR A 203 -9.64 0.56 -18.78
N PHE A 204 -9.46 -0.75 -18.64
CA PHE A 204 -10.45 -1.75 -19.04
C PHE A 204 -11.69 -1.73 -18.15
N ALA A 205 -11.52 -1.74 -16.83
CA ALA A 205 -12.62 -1.75 -15.87
C ALA A 205 -13.51 -0.49 -15.93
N CYS A 206 -12.95 0.64 -16.35
CA CYS A 206 -13.69 1.91 -16.50
C CYS A 206 -14.32 2.10 -17.89
N GLN A 207 -14.25 1.12 -18.80
CA GLN A 207 -14.98 1.21 -20.06
C GLN A 207 -16.48 1.21 -19.81
N HIS A 208 -17.21 2.07 -20.53
CA HIS A 208 -18.66 2.19 -20.40
C HIS A 208 -19.32 0.90 -20.89
N THR A 209 -19.72 0.05 -19.96
CA THR A 209 -20.30 -1.28 -20.22
C THR A 209 -21.48 -1.52 -19.28
N CYS A 210 -22.42 -2.35 -19.70
CA CYS A 210 -23.57 -2.76 -18.90
C CYS A 210 -23.63 -4.29 -18.92
N LEU A 211 -23.09 -4.93 -17.88
CA LEU A 211 -22.99 -6.38 -17.76
C LEU A 211 -23.65 -6.85 -16.46
N PRO A 212 -24.43 -7.94 -16.50
CA PRO A 212 -24.91 -8.57 -15.27
C PRO A 212 -23.72 -9.21 -14.51
N LEU A 213 -23.72 -9.07 -13.18
CA LEU A 213 -22.73 -9.70 -12.30
C LEU A 213 -23.39 -10.78 -11.45
N PRO A 214 -22.73 -11.93 -11.26
CA PRO A 214 -23.26 -13.01 -10.42
C PRO A 214 -23.34 -12.58 -8.96
N ALA A 215 -24.40 -12.98 -8.28
CA ALA A 215 -24.65 -12.67 -6.88
C ALA A 215 -23.85 -13.61 -5.94
N GLU A 216 -22.52 -13.53 -6.00
CA GLU A 216 -21.61 -14.28 -5.13
C GLU A 216 -20.72 -13.35 -4.31
N ASP A 217 -20.85 -13.40 -2.98
CA ASP A 217 -20.14 -12.51 -2.06
C ASP A 217 -18.60 -12.56 -2.23
N ALA A 218 -18.04 -13.75 -2.47
CA ALA A 218 -16.61 -13.93 -2.66
C ALA A 218 -16.11 -13.24 -3.95
N PHE A 219 -16.88 -13.35 -5.03
CA PHE A 219 -16.59 -12.69 -6.30
C PHE A 219 -16.69 -11.17 -6.18
N ILE A 220 -17.78 -10.68 -5.58
CA ILE A 220 -18.01 -9.25 -5.36
C ILE A 220 -16.92 -8.64 -4.46
N LYS A 221 -16.53 -9.34 -3.38
CA LYS A 221 -15.42 -8.92 -2.52
C LYS A 221 -14.09 -8.90 -3.28
N ARG A 222 -13.82 -9.89 -4.13
CA ARG A 222 -12.60 -9.91 -4.97
C ARG A 222 -12.55 -8.71 -5.91
N LEU A 223 -13.64 -8.43 -6.62
CA LEU A 223 -13.74 -7.26 -7.50
C LEU A 223 -13.51 -5.95 -6.75
N LEU A 224 -14.16 -5.77 -5.59
CA LEU A 224 -13.97 -4.61 -4.74
C LEU A 224 -12.51 -4.42 -4.35
N VAL A 225 -11.82 -5.49 -3.94
CA VAL A 225 -10.39 -5.45 -3.58
C VAL A 225 -9.56 -5.01 -4.78
N GLN A 226 -9.74 -5.64 -5.95
CA GLN A 226 -8.97 -5.31 -7.16
C GLN A 226 -9.22 -3.86 -7.60
N PHE A 227 -10.48 -3.41 -7.60
CA PHE A 227 -10.85 -2.04 -7.96
C PHE A 227 -10.26 -1.02 -7.00
N THR A 228 -10.32 -1.30 -5.69
CA THR A 228 -9.73 -0.44 -4.66
C THR A 228 -8.22 -0.32 -4.86
N GLN A 229 -7.53 -1.42 -5.16
CA GLN A 229 -6.08 -1.40 -5.43
C GLN A 229 -5.74 -0.66 -6.71
N ALA A 230 -6.57 -0.76 -7.75
CA ALA A 230 -6.45 0.01 -8.99
C ALA A 230 -6.82 1.50 -8.82
N GLY A 231 -7.26 1.93 -7.63
CA GLY A 231 -7.68 3.30 -7.37
C GLY A 231 -8.99 3.67 -8.06
N ILE A 232 -9.95 2.74 -8.06
CA ILE A 232 -11.31 2.90 -8.56
C ILE A 232 -12.25 2.91 -7.35
N GLY A 233 -12.94 4.03 -7.15
CA GLY A 233 -13.95 4.18 -6.10
C GLY A 233 -15.27 4.68 -6.69
N ASN A 234 -16.37 4.20 -6.14
CA ASN A 234 -17.71 4.68 -6.48
C ASN A 234 -18.66 4.53 -5.27
N GLU A 235 -19.82 5.17 -5.36
CA GLU A 235 -20.80 5.18 -4.26
C GLU A 235 -21.35 3.79 -3.94
N ALA A 236 -21.57 2.92 -4.93
CA ALA A 236 -22.10 1.57 -4.72
C ALA A 236 -21.12 0.69 -3.92
N TRP A 237 -19.83 0.73 -4.27
CA TRP A 237 -18.77 0.04 -3.54
C TRP A 237 -18.61 0.58 -2.12
N LEU A 238 -18.72 1.90 -1.96
CA LEU A 238 -18.71 2.51 -0.64
C LEU A 238 -19.89 2.02 0.21
N GLN A 239 -21.11 1.99 -0.33
CA GLN A 239 -22.29 1.50 0.39
C GLN A 239 -22.12 0.05 0.83
N LEU A 240 -21.59 -0.81 -0.04
CA LEU A 240 -21.26 -2.20 0.32
C LEU A 240 -20.27 -2.25 1.49
N CYS A 241 -19.18 -1.48 1.44
CA CYS A 241 -18.21 -1.42 2.54
C CYS A 241 -18.85 -0.93 3.86
N VAL A 242 -19.73 0.08 3.79
CA VAL A 242 -20.43 0.62 4.97
C VAL A 242 -21.34 -0.44 5.59
N GLU A 243 -22.09 -1.17 4.77
CA GLU A 243 -22.98 -2.22 5.23
C GLU A 243 -22.19 -3.38 5.86
N GLN A 244 -21.15 -3.86 5.19
CA GLN A 244 -20.30 -4.94 5.69
C GLN A 244 -19.59 -4.56 7.00
N ASN A 245 -19.05 -3.35 7.10
CA ASN A 245 -18.45 -2.86 8.34
C ASN A 245 -19.49 -2.66 9.46
N ARG A 246 -20.77 -2.41 9.13
CA ARG A 246 -21.84 -2.37 10.15
C ARG A 246 -22.16 -3.77 10.69
N GLN A 247 -22.17 -4.77 9.81
CA GLN A 247 -22.44 -6.17 10.17
C GLN A 247 -21.27 -6.79 10.95
N ALA A 248 -20.04 -6.48 10.56
CA ALA A 248 -18.81 -6.98 11.19
C ALA A 248 -17.82 -5.83 11.53
N PRO A 249 -18.08 -5.00 12.56
CA PRO A 249 -17.24 -3.83 12.87
C PRO A 249 -15.81 -4.13 13.29
N ARG A 250 -15.52 -5.40 13.64
CA ARG A 250 -14.18 -5.86 14.06
C ARG A 250 -13.37 -6.48 12.91
N ASP A 251 -13.96 -6.59 11.71
CA ASP A 251 -13.25 -7.09 10.53
C ASP A 251 -12.33 -5.99 9.99
N VAL A 252 -11.02 -6.25 10.05
CA VAL A 252 -9.97 -5.31 9.66
C VAL A 252 -9.96 -5.09 8.14
N ASP A 253 -10.25 -6.13 7.36
CA ASP A 253 -10.22 -6.06 5.90
C ASP A 253 -11.32 -5.13 5.39
N TRP A 254 -12.53 -5.27 5.96
CA TRP A 254 -13.65 -4.39 5.62
C TRP A 254 -13.42 -2.95 6.08
N LEU A 255 -12.83 -2.74 7.26
CA LEU A 255 -12.46 -1.40 7.72
C LEU A 255 -11.40 -0.76 6.79
N TYR A 256 -10.43 -1.54 6.32
CA TYR A 256 -9.42 -1.08 5.38
C TYR A 256 -10.01 -0.73 4.01
N LEU A 257 -10.88 -1.58 3.46
CA LEU A 257 -11.57 -1.30 2.19
C LEU A 257 -12.46 -0.07 2.30
N LEU A 258 -13.17 0.09 3.43
CA LEU A 258 -13.97 1.27 3.72
C LEU A 258 -13.12 2.55 3.76
N ALA A 259 -11.97 2.52 4.45
CA ALA A 259 -11.05 3.65 4.53
C ALA A 259 -10.52 4.05 3.14
N CYS A 260 -10.20 3.05 2.30
CA CYS A 260 -9.77 3.28 0.93
C CYS A 260 -10.88 3.89 0.07
N GLN A 261 -12.10 3.37 0.14
CA GLN A 261 -13.23 3.88 -0.65
C GLN A 261 -13.60 5.32 -0.27
N TYR A 262 -13.62 5.65 1.02
CA TYR A 262 -13.78 7.05 1.46
C TYR A 262 -12.70 7.95 0.87
N HIS A 263 -11.44 7.53 0.91
CA HIS A 263 -10.33 8.29 0.34
C HIS A 263 -10.47 8.49 -1.18
N LEU A 264 -10.83 7.43 -1.92
CA LEU A 264 -10.99 7.49 -3.38
C LEU A 264 -12.13 8.43 -3.81
N LEU A 265 -13.13 8.61 -2.97
CA LEU A 265 -14.25 9.53 -3.20
C LEU A 265 -14.02 10.94 -2.63
N GLY A 266 -12.86 11.21 -2.04
CA GLY A 266 -12.55 12.52 -1.44
C GLY A 266 -13.27 12.80 -0.11
N LEU A 267 -13.82 11.76 0.52
CA LEU A 267 -14.50 11.83 1.83
C LEU A 267 -13.47 11.74 2.96
N GLU A 268 -12.64 12.77 3.08
CA GLU A 268 -11.44 12.75 3.92
C GLU A 268 -11.74 12.65 5.43
N ASP A 269 -12.82 13.23 5.93
CA ASP A 269 -13.21 13.15 7.36
C ASP A 269 -13.52 11.71 7.80
N GLN A 270 -14.30 11.01 6.99
CA GLN A 270 -14.65 9.62 7.22
C GLN A 270 -13.42 8.73 7.03
N ALA A 271 -12.61 8.98 5.99
CA ALA A 271 -11.36 8.27 5.77
C ALA A 271 -10.43 8.41 6.98
N LEU A 272 -10.23 9.64 7.48
CA LEU A 272 -9.39 9.94 8.64
C LEU A 272 -9.81 9.12 9.85
N THR A 273 -11.12 9.08 10.16
CA THR A 273 -11.67 8.30 11.27
C THR A 273 -11.33 6.81 11.13
N CYS A 274 -11.51 6.23 9.93
CA CYS A 274 -11.16 4.83 9.68
C CYS A 274 -9.65 4.58 9.79
N TRP A 275 -8.81 5.47 9.27
CA TRP A 275 -7.36 5.34 9.34
C TRP A 275 -6.82 5.46 10.77
N ILE A 276 -7.38 6.37 11.58
CA ILE A 276 -7.04 6.48 13.00
C ILE A 276 -7.37 5.17 13.72
N ARG A 277 -8.54 4.60 13.46
CA ARG A 277 -8.97 3.32 14.05
C ARG A 277 -8.08 2.16 13.62
N LEU A 278 -7.76 2.05 12.33
CA LEU A 278 -6.84 1.05 11.78
C LEU A 278 -5.44 1.15 12.41
N TRP A 279 -4.97 2.35 12.68
CA TRP A 279 -3.72 2.54 13.40
C TRP A 279 -3.85 2.14 14.87
N GLN A 280 -4.82 2.70 15.59
CA GLN A 280 -4.96 2.55 17.05
C GLN A 280 -5.28 1.11 17.49
N GLU A 281 -6.20 0.43 16.79
CA GLU A 281 -6.68 -0.91 17.15
C GLU A 281 -5.82 -2.02 16.53
N HIS A 282 -5.32 -1.81 15.30
CA HIS A 282 -4.73 -2.89 14.50
C HIS A 282 -3.30 -2.65 14.02
N ARG A 283 -2.75 -1.44 14.22
CA ARG A 283 -1.41 -1.04 13.72
C ARG A 283 -1.22 -1.37 12.23
N HIS A 284 -2.26 -1.12 11.43
CA HIS A 284 -2.24 -1.47 10.01
C HIS A 284 -1.11 -0.73 9.27
N PRO A 285 -0.28 -1.41 8.45
CA PRO A 285 0.96 -0.85 7.89
C PRO A 285 0.73 0.35 6.96
N LYS A 286 -0.42 0.41 6.28
CA LYS A 286 -0.78 1.55 5.42
C LYS A 286 -1.40 2.73 6.17
N ALA A 287 -1.81 2.56 7.42
CA ALA A 287 -2.53 3.64 8.13
C ALA A 287 -1.61 4.83 8.39
N GLU A 288 -0.36 4.57 8.78
CA GLU A 288 0.63 5.61 9.07
C GLU A 288 0.85 6.57 7.90
N SER A 289 1.20 6.03 6.72
CA SER A 289 1.47 6.84 5.53
C SER A 289 0.23 7.61 5.07
N ARG A 290 -0.96 7.01 5.18
CA ARG A 290 -2.23 7.68 4.84
C ARG A 290 -2.59 8.79 5.81
N LEU A 291 -2.38 8.61 7.11
CA LEU A 291 -2.60 9.64 8.11
C LEU A 291 -1.68 10.84 7.89
N LEU A 292 -0.40 10.60 7.62
CA LEU A 292 0.56 11.66 7.27
C LEU A 292 0.14 12.40 5.98
N GLU A 293 -0.28 11.67 4.95
CA GLU A 293 -0.76 12.26 3.69
C GLU A 293 -1.97 13.17 3.90
N ILE A 294 -3.01 12.67 4.59
CA ILE A 294 -4.24 13.45 4.84
C ILE A 294 -3.93 14.70 5.68
N CYS A 295 -3.13 14.55 6.74
CA CYS A 295 -2.80 15.68 7.62
C CYS A 295 -1.93 16.72 6.92
N SER A 296 -1.04 16.31 6.01
CA SER A 296 -0.22 17.26 5.25
C SER A 296 -1.06 18.22 4.39
N ARG A 297 -2.26 17.81 3.97
CA ARG A 297 -3.17 18.62 3.15
C ARG A 297 -4.17 19.44 3.96
N ARG A 298 -4.74 18.86 5.01
CA ARG A 298 -5.85 19.49 5.76
C ARG A 298 -5.42 20.24 7.01
N GLN A 299 -4.47 19.67 7.76
CA GLN A 299 -4.06 20.16 9.08
C GLN A 299 -2.53 20.06 9.19
N PRO A 300 -1.79 20.88 8.43
CA PRO A 300 -0.33 20.81 8.37
C PRO A 300 0.32 21.03 9.74
N ASP A 301 -0.35 21.72 10.66
CA ASP A 301 0.14 21.93 12.02
C ASP A 301 0.16 20.65 12.87
N PHE A 302 -0.63 19.63 12.55
CA PHE A 302 -0.57 18.34 13.24
C PHE A 302 0.50 17.42 12.66
N LEU A 303 1.04 17.72 11.49
CA LEU A 303 1.95 16.83 10.79
C LEU A 303 3.23 16.55 11.60
N PRO A 304 3.94 17.55 12.16
CA PRO A 304 5.12 17.27 12.98
C PRO A 304 4.78 16.48 14.24
N LEU A 305 3.62 16.76 14.85
CA LEU A 305 3.17 16.04 16.03
C LEU A 305 2.88 14.57 15.72
N LEU A 306 2.29 14.26 14.55
CA LEU A 306 2.08 12.89 14.11
C LEU A 306 3.39 12.15 13.81
N ILE A 307 4.34 12.79 13.14
CA ILE A 307 5.66 12.19 12.90
C ILE A 307 6.31 11.83 14.23
N GLN A 308 6.28 12.75 15.20
CA GLN A 308 6.78 12.47 16.55
C GLN A 308 5.96 11.35 17.22
N ALA A 309 4.64 11.36 17.13
CA ALA A 309 3.78 10.35 17.76
C ALA A 309 3.99 8.93 17.19
N PHE A 310 4.38 8.83 15.93
CA PHE A 310 4.73 7.56 15.28
C PHE A 310 6.16 7.09 15.54
N ASP A 311 7.01 7.89 16.20
CA ASP A 311 8.34 7.52 16.68
C ASP A 311 8.25 6.58 17.89
N ARG A 312 7.76 5.36 17.66
CA ARG A 312 7.47 4.37 18.70
C ARG A 312 8.55 3.30 18.72
N LEU A 313 9.65 3.56 19.44
CA LEU A 313 10.66 2.54 19.76
C LEU A 313 10.05 1.33 20.48
N GLU A 314 10.73 0.18 20.42
CA GLU A 314 10.26 -1.02 21.11
C GLU A 314 10.15 -0.79 22.62
N ASN A 315 9.11 -1.36 23.23
CA ASN A 315 8.90 -1.27 24.67
C ASN A 315 9.90 -2.17 25.39
N PHE A 316 11.10 -1.66 25.62
CA PHE A 316 12.22 -2.41 26.16
C PHE A 316 12.30 -2.27 27.69
N ARG A 317 12.55 -3.39 28.39
CA ARG A 317 12.63 -3.49 29.86
C ARG A 317 13.81 -4.34 30.37
N ASP A 318 14.51 -5.05 29.49
CA ASP A 318 15.48 -6.09 29.86
C ASP A 318 16.93 -5.66 29.63
N TRP A 319 17.35 -4.57 30.28
CA TRP A 319 18.72 -4.05 30.16
C TRP A 319 19.76 -5.00 30.77
N SER A 320 20.90 -5.16 30.08
CA SER A 320 22.06 -5.83 30.64
C SER A 320 22.60 -5.08 31.86
N GLN A 321 23.19 -5.79 32.82
CA GLN A 321 23.95 -5.13 33.91
C GLN A 321 25.32 -4.63 33.44
N ASP A 322 25.77 -5.10 32.27
CA ASP A 322 26.94 -4.55 31.61
C ASP A 322 26.61 -3.19 30.98
N LEU A 323 27.38 -2.17 31.36
CA LEU A 323 27.18 -0.80 30.91
C LEU A 323 27.70 -0.55 29.49
N ASP A 324 28.51 -1.47 28.94
CA ASP A 324 29.01 -1.39 27.55
C ASP A 324 28.04 -2.04 26.54
N ASP A 325 27.00 -2.68 27.05
CA ASP A 325 26.04 -3.41 26.22
C ASP A 325 25.12 -2.44 25.45
N VAL A 326 24.84 -2.78 24.19
CA VAL A 326 24.00 -1.98 23.28
C VAL A 326 22.58 -1.75 23.82
N THR A 327 22.10 -2.62 24.72
CA THR A 327 20.77 -2.48 25.32
C THR A 327 20.63 -1.21 26.15
N GLN A 328 21.72 -0.60 26.65
CA GLN A 328 21.66 0.64 27.42
C GLN A 328 21.04 1.81 26.65
N GLU A 329 21.14 1.81 25.31
CA GLU A 329 20.50 2.83 24.46
C GLU A 329 18.99 2.61 24.30
N TYR A 330 18.50 1.37 24.47
CA TYR A 330 17.11 1.05 24.21
C TYR A 330 16.18 1.72 25.23
N GLY A 331 15.20 2.46 24.71
CA GLY A 331 14.29 3.28 25.51
C GLY A 331 14.80 4.68 25.83
N SER A 332 16.01 5.02 25.40
CA SER A 332 16.51 6.40 25.41
C SER A 332 15.69 7.29 24.44
N PRO A 333 15.81 8.63 24.49
CA PRO A 333 15.13 9.53 23.56
C PRO A 333 15.68 9.53 22.13
N SER A 334 16.44 8.50 21.73
CA SER A 334 16.88 8.36 20.34
C SER A 334 15.66 8.20 19.41
N GLN A 335 15.82 8.64 18.16
CA GLN A 335 14.75 8.56 17.16
C GLN A 335 15.03 7.47 16.16
N ARG A 336 13.98 6.87 15.61
CA ARG A 336 14.13 5.88 14.55
C ARG A 336 14.65 6.50 13.25
N PRO A 337 15.46 5.77 12.46
CA PRO A 337 15.90 6.24 11.14
C PRO A 337 14.73 6.64 10.23
N GLU A 338 13.60 5.95 10.30
CA GLU A 338 12.39 6.27 9.54
C GLU A 338 11.80 7.63 9.96
N THR A 339 11.82 7.94 11.26
CA THR A 339 11.40 9.24 11.80
C THR A 339 12.33 10.35 11.30
N LEU A 340 13.65 10.11 11.31
CA LEU A 340 14.63 11.05 10.75
C LEU A 340 14.44 11.28 9.25
N ALA A 341 14.20 10.23 8.48
CA ALA A 341 13.89 10.32 7.05
C ALA A 341 12.62 11.12 6.78
N ARG A 342 11.60 11.00 7.64
CA ARG A 342 10.38 11.81 7.56
C ARG A 342 10.69 13.28 7.77
N TRP A 343 11.45 13.65 8.80
CA TRP A 343 11.85 15.06 9.01
C TRP A 343 12.51 15.67 7.76
N LEU A 344 13.39 14.92 7.11
CA LEU A 344 14.08 15.34 5.88
C LEU A 344 13.13 15.48 4.68
N GLY A 345 12.17 14.56 4.54
CA GLY A 345 11.23 14.52 3.43
C GLY A 345 10.25 15.69 3.35
N PHE A 346 10.09 16.47 4.43
CA PHE A 346 9.09 17.54 4.53
C PHE A 346 9.61 18.97 4.32
N GLY A 347 10.88 19.15 3.92
CA GLY A 347 11.45 20.47 3.62
C GLY A 347 10.73 21.27 2.51
N GLN A 348 9.75 20.67 1.82
CA GLN A 348 8.94 21.30 0.77
C GLN A 348 7.59 21.86 1.25
N LEU A 349 7.14 21.54 2.48
CA LEU A 349 5.88 22.04 3.01
C LEU A 349 6.04 23.45 3.58
N ARG A 350 5.13 24.36 3.24
CA ARG A 350 5.07 25.72 3.81
C ARG A 350 4.44 25.68 5.21
N LEU A 351 5.16 25.14 6.19
CA LEU A 351 4.76 25.19 7.60
C LEU A 351 4.93 26.61 8.16
N GLN A 352 4.13 26.96 9.16
CA GLN A 352 4.22 28.24 9.89
C GLN A 352 4.09 28.01 11.40
N GLY A 353 4.33 29.05 12.20
CA GLY A 353 4.10 29.02 13.64
C GLY A 353 4.81 27.87 14.37
N LEU A 354 4.07 27.20 15.27
CA LEU A 354 4.58 26.10 16.09
C LEU A 354 5.13 24.94 15.26
N ALA A 355 4.49 24.61 14.14
CA ALA A 355 4.91 23.51 13.27
C ALA A 355 6.25 23.77 12.60
N ALA A 356 6.43 24.97 12.07
CA ALA A 356 7.70 25.38 11.47
C ALA A 356 8.82 25.44 12.53
N ALA A 357 8.54 26.02 13.70
CA ALA A 357 9.51 26.15 14.76
C ALA A 357 9.93 24.79 15.34
N PHE A 358 8.98 23.86 15.52
CA PHE A 358 9.28 22.52 16.00
C PHE A 358 10.11 21.73 14.98
N LEU A 359 9.75 21.77 13.69
CA LEU A 359 10.56 21.15 12.64
C LEU A 359 11.96 21.77 12.57
N GLY A 360 12.05 23.09 12.63
CA GLY A 360 13.32 23.83 12.65
C GLY A 360 14.22 23.37 13.80
N TRP A 361 13.66 23.20 15.00
CA TRP A 361 14.38 22.64 16.14
C TRP A 361 14.86 21.21 15.88
N ARG A 362 13.99 20.33 15.37
CA ARG A 362 14.38 18.93 15.06
C ARG A 362 15.50 18.84 14.04
N MET A 363 15.59 19.80 13.12
CA MET A 363 16.59 19.82 12.05
C MET A 363 17.90 20.52 12.42
N THR A 364 17.84 21.58 13.22
CA THR A 364 19.00 22.46 13.50
C THR A 364 19.53 22.34 14.94
N GLY A 365 18.70 21.84 15.85
CA GLY A 365 18.95 21.82 17.29
C GLY A 365 18.66 23.16 18.00
N ASP A 366 18.24 24.21 17.29
CA ASP A 366 17.84 25.48 17.90
C ASP A 366 16.37 25.44 18.37
N GLU A 367 16.18 25.35 19.68
CA GLU A 367 14.84 25.30 20.31
C GLU A 367 14.25 26.68 20.66
N LEU A 368 15.02 27.77 20.57
CA LEU A 368 14.57 29.08 21.04
C LEU A 368 13.34 29.62 20.30
N PRO A 369 13.25 29.51 18.95
CA PRO A 369 12.06 29.96 18.25
C PRO A 369 10.79 29.23 18.71
N LEU A 370 10.90 27.92 18.99
CA LEU A 370 9.79 27.12 19.48
C LEU A 370 9.40 27.55 20.91
N LEU A 371 10.36 27.69 21.81
CA LEU A 371 10.10 28.09 23.20
C LEU A 371 9.41 29.45 23.29
N ALA A 372 9.80 30.41 22.46
CA ALA A 372 9.17 31.72 22.39
C ALA A 372 7.66 31.61 22.04
N LEU A 373 7.32 30.75 21.08
CA LEU A 373 5.93 30.50 20.68
C LEU A 373 5.13 29.71 21.73
N LEU A 374 5.80 28.84 22.50
CA LEU A 374 5.16 28.08 23.57
C LEU A 374 4.89 28.90 24.84
N LEU A 375 5.58 30.04 25.02
CA LEU A 375 5.33 31.01 26.09
C LEU A 375 4.22 32.01 25.76
N ALA A 376 4.04 32.33 24.48
CA ALA A 376 3.04 33.28 24.03
C ALA A 376 1.61 32.74 24.23
N GLU A 377 0.63 33.63 24.32
CA GLU A 377 -0.77 33.23 24.16
C GLU A 377 -0.98 32.75 22.71
N HIS A 378 -1.64 31.60 22.56
CA HIS A 378 -1.90 30.98 21.26
C HIS A 378 -3.41 30.80 21.11
N GLU A 379 -3.94 31.06 19.90
CA GLU A 379 -5.38 30.95 19.61
C GLU A 379 -5.90 29.54 19.84
N ASP A 380 -5.11 28.53 19.46
CA ASP A 380 -5.37 27.12 19.76
C ASP A 380 -4.51 26.65 20.95
N SER A 381 -5.09 26.71 22.15
CA SER A 381 -4.42 26.26 23.37
C SER A 381 -4.18 24.75 23.40
N ARG A 382 -5.01 23.95 22.72
CA ARG A 382 -4.90 22.48 22.70
C ARG A 382 -3.73 22.07 21.82
N LEU A 383 -3.62 22.65 20.63
CA LEU A 383 -2.48 22.45 19.74
C LEU A 383 -1.17 22.89 20.42
N GLN A 384 -1.16 24.07 21.05
CA GLN A 384 0.01 24.54 21.80
C GLN A 384 0.41 23.54 22.88
N HIS A 385 -0.55 23.00 23.62
CA HIS A 385 -0.30 22.00 24.67
C HIS A 385 0.32 20.71 24.13
N LEU A 386 -0.13 20.21 22.98
CA LEU A 386 0.51 19.06 22.32
C LEU A 386 1.97 19.35 21.95
N TYR A 387 2.29 20.55 21.49
CA TYR A 387 3.68 20.94 21.24
C TYR A 387 4.51 21.06 22.52
N ARG A 388 3.91 21.42 23.67
CA ARG A 388 4.59 21.37 24.98
C ARG A 388 4.97 19.95 25.34
N HIS A 389 4.07 18.99 25.13
CA HIS A 389 4.38 17.58 25.33
C HIS A 389 5.47 17.08 24.38
N ALA A 390 5.38 17.44 23.09
CA ALA A 390 6.38 17.07 22.11
C ALA A 390 7.78 17.60 22.51
N TRP A 391 7.86 18.83 23.02
CA TRP A 391 9.11 19.36 23.59
C TRP A 391 9.57 18.57 24.83
N ALA A 392 8.64 18.26 25.73
CA ALA A 392 8.94 17.59 26.98
C ALA A 392 9.53 16.17 26.77
N LEU A 393 9.08 15.46 25.74
CA LEU A 393 9.64 14.15 25.36
C LEU A 393 11.15 14.19 25.12
N HIS A 394 11.69 15.32 24.66
CA HIS A 394 13.13 15.45 24.37
C HIS A 394 13.92 16.10 25.49
N ARG A 395 13.34 17.10 26.17
CA ARG A 395 14.11 17.99 27.07
C ARG A 395 13.78 17.82 28.54
N ALA A 396 12.64 17.23 28.87
CA ALA A 396 12.15 17.33 30.22
C ALA A 396 12.72 16.27 31.18
N ASP A 397 12.54 16.58 32.46
CA ASP A 397 12.83 15.69 33.57
C ASP A 397 11.76 14.60 33.73
N ALA A 398 11.99 13.68 34.68
CA ALA A 398 11.04 12.61 34.98
C ALA A 398 9.68 13.15 35.46
N GLY A 399 9.65 14.29 36.17
CA GLY A 399 8.42 14.89 36.67
C GLY A 399 7.48 15.35 35.56
N LEU A 400 8.00 16.06 34.55
CA LEU A 400 7.17 16.51 33.43
C LEU A 400 6.75 15.35 32.50
N LEU A 401 7.59 14.31 32.36
CA LEU A 401 7.18 13.09 31.65
C LEU A 401 6.02 12.39 32.37
N GLN A 402 6.05 12.33 33.71
CA GLN A 402 4.95 11.78 34.49
C GLN A 402 3.65 12.59 34.28
N GLN A 403 3.72 13.91 34.15
CA GLN A 403 2.54 14.74 33.86
C GLN A 403 1.86 14.36 32.55
N ILE A 404 2.63 14.00 31.50
CA ILE A 404 2.06 13.49 30.23
C ILE A 404 1.25 12.20 30.46
N LEU A 405 1.72 11.33 31.37
CA LEU A 405 1.06 10.06 31.68
C LEU A 405 -0.19 10.24 32.53
N ASP A 406 -0.17 11.21 33.45
CA ASP A 406 -1.26 11.51 34.37
C ASP A 406 -2.41 12.29 33.70
N GLU A 407 -2.13 12.93 32.57
CA GLU A 407 -3.09 13.74 31.84
C GLU A 407 -4.19 12.89 31.15
N ALA A 408 -5.40 13.44 31.15
CA ALA A 408 -6.58 12.82 30.54
C ALA A 408 -6.47 12.81 29.01
N HIS A 409 -7.07 11.81 28.37
CA HIS A 409 -7.05 11.74 26.91
C HIS A 409 -7.90 12.86 26.29
N PRO A 410 -7.41 13.52 25.24
CA PRO A 410 -8.21 14.45 24.45
C PRO A 410 -9.47 13.80 23.89
N ILE A 411 -10.53 14.59 23.72
CA ILE A 411 -11.80 14.13 23.13
C ILE A 411 -11.68 13.98 21.61
N ASP A 412 -10.90 14.86 20.96
CA ASP A 412 -10.69 14.80 19.52
C ASP A 412 -9.87 13.58 19.12
N SER A 413 -10.27 12.89 18.05
CA SER A 413 -9.65 11.63 17.63
C SER A 413 -8.21 11.79 17.16
N LEU A 414 -7.89 12.91 16.50
CA LEU A 414 -6.54 13.18 15.99
C LEU A 414 -5.62 13.61 17.13
N GLU A 415 -6.11 14.49 18.01
CA GLU A 415 -5.38 14.85 19.24
C GLU A 415 -5.12 13.62 20.11
N SER A 416 -6.12 12.75 20.29
CA SER A 416 -5.98 11.51 21.05
C SER A 416 -4.99 10.55 20.38
N LEU A 417 -4.93 10.50 19.05
CA LEU A 417 -3.94 9.71 18.32
C LEU A 417 -2.53 10.21 18.63
N VAL A 418 -2.28 11.51 18.45
CA VAL A 418 -0.98 12.14 18.74
C VAL A 418 -0.58 11.88 20.20
N PHE A 419 -1.50 12.19 21.12
CA PHE A 419 -1.27 12.05 22.55
C PHE A 419 -0.98 10.60 22.97
N SER A 420 -1.64 9.61 22.35
CA SER A 420 -1.35 8.19 22.62
C SER A 420 0.09 7.79 22.23
N GLY A 421 0.64 8.40 21.18
CA GLY A 421 2.03 8.23 20.78
C GLY A 421 2.99 8.87 21.77
N PHE A 422 2.65 10.07 22.27
CA PHE A 422 3.45 10.78 23.26
C PHE A 422 3.46 10.06 24.61
N ARG A 423 2.30 9.57 25.08
CA ARG A 423 2.23 8.75 26.30
C ARG A 423 3.10 7.50 26.21
N TYR A 424 3.05 6.80 25.08
CA TYR A 424 3.88 5.62 24.87
C TYR A 424 5.38 5.94 24.97
N GLN A 425 5.82 7.04 24.36
CA GLN A 425 7.21 7.50 24.45
C GLN A 425 7.57 7.94 25.87
N ALA A 426 6.71 8.72 26.53
CA ALA A 426 6.92 9.18 27.89
C ALA A 426 7.04 8.00 28.87
N GLU A 427 6.21 6.97 28.72
CA GLU A 427 6.27 5.75 29.53
C GLU A 427 7.59 5.01 29.34
N GLN A 428 8.01 4.81 28.08
CA GLN A 428 9.28 4.17 27.77
C GLN A 428 10.47 4.95 28.35
N GLN A 429 10.51 6.26 28.12
CA GLN A 429 11.59 7.12 28.57
C GLN A 429 11.65 7.23 30.10
N LEU A 430 10.48 7.30 30.77
CA LEU A 430 10.42 7.32 32.23
C LEU A 430 10.92 6.00 32.81
N CYS A 431 10.55 4.87 32.21
CA CYS A 431 11.06 3.57 32.61
C CYS A 431 12.59 3.50 32.43
N TRP A 432 13.10 3.91 31.27
CA TRP A 432 14.54 3.98 31.02
C TRP A 432 15.25 4.87 32.07
N LEU A 433 14.75 6.07 32.32
CA LEU A 433 15.32 7.00 33.31
C LEU A 433 15.35 6.45 34.75
N THR A 434 14.42 5.56 35.10
CA THR A 434 14.23 5.09 36.48
C THR A 434 14.73 3.67 36.73
N GLN A 435 14.89 2.85 35.69
CA GLN A 435 15.19 1.42 35.81
C GLN A 435 16.44 1.00 35.05
N ALA A 436 16.83 1.70 33.98
CA ALA A 436 17.99 1.29 33.19
C ALA A 436 19.30 1.48 34.00
N PRO A 437 20.25 0.52 33.95
CA PRO A 437 21.49 0.57 34.71
C PRO A 437 22.33 1.83 34.45
N LEU A 438 22.43 2.28 33.20
CA LEU A 438 23.21 3.48 32.86
C LEU A 438 22.66 4.76 33.50
N PRO A 439 21.37 5.15 33.34
CA PRO A 439 20.78 6.28 34.08
C PRO A 439 20.93 6.19 35.60
N LEU A 440 20.80 4.99 36.19
CA LEU A 440 20.97 4.77 37.62
C LEU A 440 22.43 4.98 38.07
N ALA A 441 23.40 4.47 37.29
CA ALA A 441 24.82 4.68 37.54
C ALA A 441 25.20 6.17 37.44
N MET A 442 24.68 6.87 36.42
CA MET A 442 24.86 8.32 36.25
C MET A 442 24.30 9.10 37.44
N LYS A 443 23.08 8.78 37.88
CA LYS A 443 22.47 9.40 39.05
C LYS A 443 23.29 9.16 40.32
N ALA A 444 23.70 7.91 40.56
CA ALA A 444 24.52 7.56 41.73
C ALA A 444 25.88 8.28 41.73
N PHE A 445 26.52 8.43 40.57
CA PHE A 445 27.78 9.16 40.42
C PHE A 445 27.62 10.65 40.74
N LEU A 446 26.59 11.30 40.19
CA LEU A 446 26.34 12.72 40.41
C LEU A 446 25.88 13.04 41.84
N ASP A 447 25.06 12.17 42.45
CA ASP A 447 24.55 12.35 43.81
C ASP A 447 25.54 11.87 44.89
N SER A 448 26.67 11.26 44.51
CA SER A 448 27.63 10.70 45.45
C SER A 448 28.22 11.76 46.38
N ARG A 449 28.23 11.44 47.68
CA ARG A 449 28.87 12.24 48.74
C ARG A 449 30.32 11.83 49.00
N LEU A 450 30.85 10.87 48.24
CA LEU A 450 32.24 10.46 48.37
C LEU A 450 33.18 11.59 47.93
N PRO A 451 34.39 11.70 48.51
CA PRO A 451 35.34 12.77 48.16
C PRO A 451 35.81 12.71 46.71
N ASP A 452 35.93 11.49 46.15
CA ASP A 452 36.36 11.24 44.77
C ASP A 452 35.56 10.06 44.18
N PRO A 453 34.31 10.30 43.75
CA PRO A 453 33.54 9.27 43.07
C PRO A 453 34.14 9.03 41.69
N GLN A 454 34.36 7.76 41.35
CA GLN A 454 34.90 7.37 40.06
C GLN A 454 33.76 7.05 39.09
N LEU A 455 33.78 7.68 37.91
CA LEU A 455 32.90 7.30 36.80
C LEU A 455 33.43 5.98 36.20
N PRO A 456 32.60 4.94 35.99
CA PRO A 456 33.04 3.72 35.32
C PRO A 456 33.72 4.03 33.98
N GLU A 457 34.86 3.37 33.70
CA GLU A 457 35.67 3.65 32.50
C GLU A 457 34.87 3.54 31.20
N VAL A 458 33.95 2.58 31.14
CA VAL A 458 33.05 2.34 30.00
C VAL A 458 32.20 3.58 29.65
N LEU A 459 31.85 4.41 30.64
CA LEU A 459 31.02 5.60 30.42
C LEU A 459 31.82 6.84 30.00
N LYS A 460 33.16 6.76 29.98
CA LYS A 460 34.03 7.90 29.64
C LYS A 460 34.23 8.08 28.14
N THR A 461 34.06 7.02 27.34
CA THR A 461 34.26 7.05 25.88
C THR A 461 33.27 6.14 25.14
N GLY A 462 33.25 6.19 23.81
CA GLY A 462 32.44 5.28 22.97
C GLY A 462 30.94 5.58 22.98
N GLU A 463 30.15 4.56 22.62
CA GLU A 463 28.68 4.65 22.56
C GLU A 463 28.02 4.91 23.93
N PRO A 464 28.42 4.24 25.03
CA PRO A 464 27.84 4.51 26.36
C PRO A 464 28.06 5.96 26.81
N HIS A 465 29.17 6.58 26.40
CA HIS A 465 29.41 8.00 26.64
C HIS A 465 28.40 8.90 25.89
N GLN A 466 28.06 8.58 24.65
CA GLN A 466 27.03 9.32 23.90
C GLN A 466 25.65 9.17 24.56
N VAL A 467 25.31 7.98 25.05
CA VAL A 467 24.08 7.75 25.82
C VAL A 467 24.06 8.58 27.12
N CYS A 468 25.19 8.69 27.82
CA CYS A 468 25.32 9.59 28.98
C CYS A 468 25.11 11.06 28.59
N ARG A 469 25.67 11.51 27.47
CA ARG A 469 25.45 12.88 26.96
C ARG A 469 23.98 13.13 26.60
N LEU A 470 23.32 12.16 25.96
CA LEU A 470 21.87 12.23 25.70
C LEU A 470 21.09 12.32 27.01
N TRP A 471 21.45 11.53 28.02
CA TRP A 471 20.84 11.60 29.35
C TRP A 471 21.05 12.98 30.00
N LEU A 472 22.24 13.57 29.88
CA LEU A 472 22.59 14.90 30.41
C LEU A 472 21.88 16.04 29.68
N SER A 473 21.53 15.84 28.40
CA SER A 473 20.83 16.86 27.63
C SER A 473 19.47 17.23 28.25
N ARG A 474 18.85 16.33 29.03
CA ARG A 474 17.60 16.63 29.74
C ARG A 474 17.82 17.63 30.87
N MET A 475 16.89 18.57 30.99
CA MET A 475 16.91 19.58 32.03
C MET A 475 16.70 18.96 33.40
N ARG A 476 17.62 19.25 34.32
CA ARG A 476 17.56 18.84 35.74
C ARG A 476 18.20 19.91 36.60
N VAL A 477 17.89 19.88 37.88
CA VAL A 477 18.59 20.67 38.90
C VAL A 477 19.81 19.88 39.35
N TYR A 478 21.00 20.45 39.17
CA TYR A 478 22.26 19.87 39.59
C TYR A 478 22.81 20.63 40.80
N SER A 479 23.47 19.91 41.72
CA SER A 479 24.29 20.53 42.76
C SER A 479 25.57 21.12 42.16
N GLY A 480 26.24 22.03 42.87
CA GLY A 480 27.52 22.59 42.43
C GLY A 480 28.57 21.49 42.17
N CYS A 481 28.70 20.53 43.08
CA CYS A 481 29.61 19.39 42.92
C CYS A 481 29.24 18.50 41.72
N ALA A 482 27.95 18.32 41.44
CA ALA A 482 27.52 17.56 40.26
C ALA A 482 27.92 18.28 38.95
N LEU A 483 27.77 19.61 38.90
CA LEU A 483 28.18 20.41 37.74
C LEU A 483 29.69 20.35 37.50
N GLU A 484 30.51 20.43 38.55
CA GLU A 484 31.97 20.27 38.45
C GLU A 484 32.36 18.90 37.87
N ARG A 485 31.71 17.82 38.35
CA ARG A 485 31.93 16.46 37.82
C ARG A 485 31.50 16.34 36.35
N ILE A 486 30.36 16.91 36.00
CA ILE A 486 29.85 16.89 34.62
C ILE A 486 30.86 17.56 33.68
N GLU A 487 31.38 18.72 34.06
CA GLU A 487 32.36 19.47 33.27
C GLU A 487 33.68 18.71 33.11
N GLN A 488 34.13 18.03 34.17
CA GLN A 488 35.38 17.25 34.16
C GLN A 488 35.34 16.07 33.17
N PHE A 489 34.21 15.36 33.07
CA PHE A 489 34.14 14.07 32.36
C PHE A 489 33.44 14.10 31.00
N PHE A 490 32.61 15.12 30.70
CA PHE A 490 31.72 15.08 29.54
C PHE A 490 31.99 16.10 28.45
N ALA A 491 33.09 16.86 28.47
CA ALA A 491 33.48 17.77 27.38
C ALA A 491 32.30 18.62 26.84
N LEU A 492 31.78 19.52 27.67
CA LEU A 492 30.52 20.24 27.42
C LEU A 492 30.54 21.17 26.19
N GLU A 493 31.72 21.56 25.74
CA GLU A 493 31.92 22.49 24.61
C GLU A 493 32.12 21.78 23.26
N ASP A 494 32.01 20.45 23.20
CA ASP A 494 32.08 19.71 21.94
C ASP A 494 30.86 20.02 21.03
N LEU A 495 31.11 20.82 19.99
CA LEU A 495 30.12 21.23 18.99
C LEU A 495 29.78 20.12 18.00
N ASN A 496 30.62 19.08 17.87
CA ASN A 496 30.42 17.97 16.95
C ASN A 496 29.67 16.79 17.60
N ALA A 497 29.42 16.86 18.90
CA ALA A 497 28.67 15.83 19.61
C ALA A 497 27.19 15.80 19.19
N ALA A 498 26.62 14.59 19.13
CA ALA A 498 25.22 14.37 18.78
C ALA A 498 24.24 15.10 19.73
N ALA A 499 24.57 15.15 21.02
CA ALA A 499 23.84 15.94 22.01
C ALA A 499 24.65 17.17 22.42
N LYS A 500 24.14 18.37 22.12
CA LYS A 500 24.75 19.65 22.50
C LYS A 500 24.45 19.95 23.97
N LEU A 501 25.49 20.23 24.78
CA LEU A 501 25.40 20.46 26.23
C LEU A 501 25.80 21.89 26.63
N GLN A 502 25.65 22.86 25.73
CA GLN A 502 26.03 24.27 25.95
C GLN A 502 25.35 24.87 27.19
N SER A 503 24.06 24.58 27.38
CA SER A 503 23.32 24.98 28.58
C SER A 503 23.94 24.48 29.88
N LEU A 504 24.53 23.27 29.89
CA LEU A 504 25.26 22.75 31.05
C LEU A 504 26.61 23.42 31.26
N SER A 505 27.31 23.82 30.18
CA SER A 505 28.55 24.60 30.29
C SER A 505 28.28 25.94 30.99
N LEU A 506 27.20 26.63 30.58
CA LEU A 506 26.77 27.86 31.24
C LEU A 506 26.36 27.63 32.70
N LEU A 507 25.60 26.57 32.98
CA LEU A 507 25.23 26.22 34.35
C LEU A 507 26.44 25.91 35.23
N ALA A 508 27.47 25.23 34.71
CA ALA A 508 28.71 24.99 35.43
C ALA A 508 29.45 26.29 35.75
N LYS A 509 29.51 27.23 34.79
CA LYS A 509 30.10 28.58 34.99
C LYS A 509 29.36 29.36 36.08
N LEU A 510 28.02 29.36 36.05
CA LEU A 510 27.17 29.98 37.06
C LEU A 510 27.31 29.30 38.44
N GLY A 511 27.41 27.97 38.47
CA GLY A 511 27.60 27.18 39.68
C GLY A 511 28.88 27.53 40.44
N ARG A 512 29.99 27.78 39.74
CA ARG A 512 31.25 28.27 40.35
C ARG A 512 31.11 29.64 41.00
N GLN A 513 30.16 30.44 40.53
CA GLN A 513 29.83 31.75 41.10
C GLN A 513 28.80 31.64 42.25
N GLY A 514 28.39 30.43 42.62
CA GLY A 514 27.39 30.17 43.65
C GLY A 514 25.93 30.31 43.18
N VAL A 515 25.71 30.47 41.87
CA VAL A 515 24.36 30.57 41.28
C VAL A 515 23.91 29.17 40.87
N VAL A 516 22.82 28.70 41.48
CA VAL A 516 22.23 27.38 41.23
C VAL A 516 20.77 27.54 40.82
N LEU A 517 20.26 26.63 39.99
CA LEU A 517 18.86 26.65 39.59
C LEU A 517 17.93 26.41 40.80
N PRO A 518 16.76 27.08 40.84
CA PRO A 518 15.76 26.79 41.86
C PRO A 518 15.17 25.39 41.67
N VAL A 519 14.62 24.83 42.74
CA VAL A 519 13.92 23.53 42.72
C VAL A 519 12.79 23.57 41.68
N ILE A 520 12.63 22.47 40.93
CA ILE A 520 11.54 22.33 39.95
C ILE A 520 10.20 22.37 40.69
N ALA A 521 9.33 23.29 40.29
CA ALA A 521 7.99 23.38 40.83
C ALA A 521 7.12 22.18 40.40
N GLN A 522 6.05 21.87 41.14
CA GLN A 522 5.15 20.77 40.82
C GLN A 522 3.96 21.21 39.96
N GLY A 523 3.35 20.27 39.23
CA GLY A 523 2.18 20.51 38.38
C GLY A 523 2.46 21.49 37.24
N GLU A 524 1.49 22.33 36.90
CA GLU A 524 1.56 23.36 35.85
C GLU A 524 2.74 24.33 36.00
N ALA A 525 3.21 24.54 37.24
CA ALA A 525 4.38 25.37 37.48
C ALA A 525 5.69 24.72 36.98
N ALA A 526 5.72 23.39 36.83
CA ALA A 526 6.86 22.66 36.29
C ALA A 526 7.15 23.05 34.84
N TRP A 527 6.11 23.16 34.00
CA TRP A 527 6.25 23.59 32.61
C TRP A 527 6.87 25.00 32.55
N ARG A 528 6.30 25.95 33.31
CA ARG A 528 6.80 27.33 33.36
C ARG A 528 8.25 27.40 33.83
N TRP A 529 8.61 26.61 34.84
CA TRP A 529 9.99 26.51 35.34
C TRP A 529 10.95 26.09 34.22
N HIS A 530 10.62 25.04 33.46
CA HIS A 530 11.48 24.53 32.39
C HIS A 530 11.72 25.58 31.31
N VAL A 531 10.65 26.19 30.81
CA VAL A 531 10.75 27.13 29.69
C VAL A 531 11.44 28.43 30.11
N GLN A 532 11.09 28.99 31.27
CA GLN A 532 11.74 30.20 31.79
C GLN A 532 13.23 29.97 32.02
N THR A 533 13.60 28.81 32.56
CA THR A 533 15.00 28.45 32.78
C THR A 533 15.75 28.36 31.46
N MET A 534 15.19 27.67 30.46
CA MET A 534 15.81 27.56 29.14
C MET A 534 15.97 28.91 28.45
N PHE A 535 14.95 29.76 28.51
CA PHE A 535 15.00 31.09 27.93
C PHE A 535 16.02 31.99 28.64
N LEU A 536 16.09 31.91 29.98
CA LEU A 536 17.10 32.62 30.77
C LEU A 536 18.52 32.18 30.41
N LEU A 537 18.77 30.87 30.31
CA LEU A 537 20.08 30.34 29.92
C LEU A 537 20.46 30.80 28.52
N ALA A 538 19.52 30.81 27.59
CA ALA A 538 19.77 31.30 26.24
C ALA A 538 20.11 32.80 26.17
N LEU A 539 19.45 33.63 27.00
CA LEU A 539 19.76 35.06 27.10
C LEU A 539 21.17 35.29 27.69
N LEU A 540 21.56 34.50 28.67
CA LEU A 540 22.87 34.59 29.32
C LEU A 540 24.02 34.04 28.46
N ASP A 541 23.72 33.17 27.49
CA ASP A 541 24.70 32.58 26.58
C ASP A 541 24.95 33.47 25.33
N GLN A 542 24.19 34.56 25.16
CA GLN A 542 24.48 35.50 24.08
C GLN A 542 25.79 36.23 24.35
N PRO A 543 26.73 36.29 23.38
CA PRO A 543 27.92 37.12 23.54
C PRO A 543 27.48 38.57 23.72
N ASP A 544 28.03 39.26 24.72
CA ASP A 544 27.80 40.69 24.95
C ASP A 544 27.86 41.43 23.61
N VAL A 545 26.72 41.95 23.15
CA VAL A 545 26.68 42.92 22.06
C VAL A 545 27.23 44.22 22.65
N GLY A 546 28.55 44.31 22.71
CA GLY A 546 29.32 45.50 23.06
C GLY A 546 29.42 46.48 21.91
#